data_AF-A0A7V7ZMA2-F1
#
_entry.id   AF-A0A7V7ZMA2-F1
#
_cell.length_a   1.000
_cell.length_b   1.000
_cell.length_c   1.000
_cell.angle_alpha   90.00
_cell.angle_beta   90.00
_cell.angle_gamma   90.00
#
_symmetry.space_group_name_H-M   'P 1'
#
loop_
_entity.id
_entity.type
_entity.pdbx_description
1 polymer ?
#
loop_
_entity_poly.entity_id
_entity_poly.type
_entity_poly.pdbx_seq_one_letter_code
_entity_poly.pdbx_strand_id
1 'polypeptide(L)'
;MSAPAVTVNLAVPLSEALELMSTSGVRRLPVVVDTGELCGIITQGDIRGADVFQAAGVDTLAIAETLCSVKVYQVMCDTPLTVGPSTNIREAAMLMIENKIGGIPVVDSQRQVVGIITESDLFEALVEQLDQRHTM
;
A
#
# COMPACT_ATOMS: atom_id res chain seq x y z
N MET A 1 0.99 -11.95 -6.07
CA MET A 1 1.68 -10.64 -5.97
C MET A 1 1.26 -9.79 -7.14
N SER A 2 1.14 -8.48 -6.98
CA SER A 2 0.96 -7.57 -8.13
C SER A 2 2.30 -6.96 -8.54
N ALA A 3 2.65 -7.07 -9.82
CA ALA A 3 3.83 -6.47 -10.43
C ALA A 3 3.50 -5.95 -11.86
N PRO A 4 3.91 -4.72 -12.21
CA PRO A 4 4.54 -3.72 -11.33
C PRO A 4 3.55 -3.22 -10.26
N ALA A 5 4.07 -2.80 -9.10
CA ALA A 5 3.23 -2.14 -8.11
C ALA A 5 2.76 -0.79 -8.65
N VAL A 6 1.52 -0.41 -8.33
CA VAL A 6 1.06 0.96 -8.52
C VAL A 6 1.66 1.81 -7.40
N THR A 7 2.51 2.76 -7.76
CA THR A 7 3.23 3.65 -6.82
C THR A 7 2.77 5.09 -6.94
N VAL A 8 3.04 5.89 -5.92
CA VAL A 8 2.74 7.33 -5.92
C VAL A 8 3.96 8.13 -5.49
N ASN A 9 4.16 9.32 -6.07
CA ASN A 9 5.25 10.19 -5.65
C ASN A 9 4.91 10.91 -4.34
N LEU A 10 5.90 11.09 -3.45
CA LEU A 10 5.68 11.69 -2.13
C LEU A 10 5.10 13.13 -2.15
N ALA A 11 5.35 13.89 -3.21
CA ALA A 11 4.98 15.31 -3.30
C ALA A 11 3.60 15.58 -3.94
N VAL A 12 2.89 14.53 -4.38
CA VAL A 12 1.54 14.71 -4.95
C VAL A 12 0.49 14.89 -3.85
N PRO A 13 -0.66 15.51 -4.16
CA PRO A 13 -1.77 15.63 -3.23
C PRO A 13 -2.40 14.28 -2.85
N LEU A 14 -3.06 14.23 -1.69
CA LEU A 14 -3.83 13.05 -1.28
C LEU A 14 -4.97 12.71 -2.23
N SER A 15 -5.58 13.71 -2.88
CA SER A 15 -6.62 13.51 -3.89
C SER A 15 -6.14 12.64 -5.06
N GLU A 16 -4.91 12.87 -5.50
CA GLU A 16 -4.29 12.11 -6.59
C GLU A 16 -3.97 10.68 -6.14
N ALA A 17 -3.48 10.50 -4.91
CA ALA A 17 -3.29 9.16 -4.34
C ALA A 17 -4.61 8.39 -4.20
N LEU A 18 -5.69 9.04 -3.78
CA LEU A 18 -7.03 8.46 -3.70
C LEU A 18 -7.59 8.08 -5.08
N GLU A 19 -7.43 8.97 -6.06
CA GLU A 19 -7.81 8.70 -7.44
C GLU A 19 -7.08 7.47 -7.95
N LEU A 20 -5.75 7.42 -7.77
CA LEU A 20 -4.93 6.29 -8.19
C LEU A 20 -5.35 4.98 -7.52
N MET A 21 -5.60 5.00 -6.20
CA MET A 21 -6.17 3.86 -5.47
C MET A 21 -7.50 3.38 -6.07
N SER A 22 -8.40 4.33 -6.37
CA SER A 22 -9.72 4.04 -6.93
C SER A 22 -9.63 3.47 -8.35
N THR A 23 -8.82 4.08 -9.22
CA THR A 23 -8.71 3.67 -10.63
C THR A 23 -7.97 2.35 -10.79
N SER A 24 -7.01 2.07 -9.91
CA SER A 24 -6.24 0.83 -9.94
C SER A 24 -6.83 -0.28 -9.08
N GLY A 25 -7.91 -0.01 -8.33
CA GLY A 25 -8.56 -0.99 -7.45
C GLY A 25 -7.69 -1.45 -6.28
N VAL A 26 -6.72 -0.64 -5.86
CA VAL A 26 -5.80 -0.95 -4.76
C VAL A 26 -6.07 -0.06 -3.56
N ARG A 27 -5.81 -0.57 -2.36
CA ARG A 27 -6.09 0.15 -1.10
C ARG A 27 -4.84 0.71 -0.43
N ARG A 28 -3.70 0.59 -1.10
CA ARG A 28 -2.39 1.00 -0.61
C ARG A 28 -1.44 1.23 -1.78
N LEU A 29 -0.57 2.20 -1.62
CA LEU A 29 0.40 2.62 -2.61
C LEU A 29 1.76 2.73 -1.92
N PRO A 30 2.79 2.01 -2.40
CA PRO A 30 4.17 2.35 -2.09
C PRO A 30 4.44 3.78 -2.55
N VAL A 31 5.04 4.58 -1.67
CA VAL A 31 5.40 5.97 -1.94
C VAL A 31 6.86 6.00 -2.34
N VAL A 32 7.14 6.67 -3.46
CA VAL A 32 8.48 6.76 -4.05
C VAL A 32 8.92 8.20 -4.24
N VAL A 33 10.24 8.40 -4.30
CA VAL A 33 10.85 9.63 -4.82
C VAL A 33 10.98 9.56 -6.35
N ASP A 34 11.41 10.65 -6.99
CA ASP A 34 11.54 10.74 -8.45
C ASP A 34 12.46 9.67 -9.05
N THR A 35 13.41 9.14 -8.26
CA THR A 35 14.31 8.05 -8.68
C THR A 35 13.66 6.66 -8.65
N GLY A 36 12.41 6.54 -8.18
CA GLY A 36 11.71 5.27 -8.01
C GLY A 36 12.01 4.54 -6.69
N GLU A 37 12.92 5.08 -5.87
CA GLU A 37 13.25 4.52 -4.56
C GLU A 37 12.08 4.65 -3.58
N LEU A 38 11.83 3.58 -2.81
CA LEU A 38 10.80 3.57 -1.78
C LEU A 38 11.15 4.49 -0.63
N CYS A 39 10.26 5.45 -0.35
CA CYS A 39 10.34 6.37 0.79
C CYS A 39 9.16 6.27 1.76
N GLY A 40 8.14 5.48 1.46
CA GLY A 40 7.01 5.30 2.36
C GLY A 40 5.95 4.34 1.85
N ILE A 41 4.86 4.18 2.61
CA ILE A 41 3.61 3.56 2.16
C ILE A 41 2.45 4.42 2.64
N ILE A 42 1.44 4.57 1.79
CA ILE A 42 0.17 5.19 2.16
C ILE A 42 -0.97 4.24 1.85
N THR A 43 -1.90 4.10 2.78
CA THR A 43 -3.10 3.29 2.66
C THR A 43 -4.32 4.17 2.60
N GLN A 44 -5.41 3.63 2.04
CA GLN A 44 -6.71 4.30 2.12
C GLN A 44 -7.08 4.56 3.58
N GLY A 45 -6.70 3.69 4.52
CA GLY A 45 -6.93 3.87 5.96
C GLY A 45 -6.24 5.11 6.54
N ASP A 46 -5.02 5.43 6.09
CA ASP A 46 -4.30 6.63 6.52
C ASP A 46 -5.01 7.91 6.05
N ILE A 47 -5.54 7.88 4.83
CA ILE A 47 -6.32 8.98 4.26
C ILE A 47 -7.69 9.06 4.93
N ARG A 48 -8.32 7.93 5.26
CA ARG A 48 -9.55 7.88 6.06
C ARG A 48 -9.35 8.22 7.54
N GLY A 49 -8.13 8.25 8.06
CA GLY A 49 -7.85 8.95 9.31
C GLY A 49 -8.24 10.44 9.21
N ALA A 50 -8.18 11.02 8.00
CA ALA A 50 -8.78 12.29 7.69
C ALA A 50 -10.33 12.22 7.54
N ASP A 51 -10.96 11.05 7.38
CA ASP A 51 -12.43 10.90 7.51
C ASP A 51 -12.91 11.15 8.95
N VAL A 52 -12.04 11.22 9.96
CA VAL A 52 -12.42 11.82 11.26
C VAL A 52 -12.97 13.24 11.06
N PHE A 53 -12.50 13.97 10.04
CA PHE A 53 -13.11 15.24 9.63
C PHE A 53 -14.55 15.05 9.11
N GLN A 54 -14.86 13.99 8.34
CA GLN A 54 -16.25 13.68 7.93
C GLN A 54 -17.17 13.43 9.14
N ALA A 55 -16.71 12.63 10.11
CA ALA A 55 -17.50 12.31 11.31
C ALA A 55 -17.75 13.52 12.21
N ALA A 56 -16.88 14.54 12.16
CA ALA A 56 -17.00 15.78 12.91
C ALA A 56 -17.97 16.81 12.29
N GLY A 57 -18.64 16.48 11.17
CA GLY A 57 -19.55 17.40 10.49
C GLY A 57 -18.84 18.45 9.63
N VAL A 58 -17.65 18.13 9.10
CA VAL A 58 -16.90 19.04 8.24
C VAL A 58 -17.55 19.15 6.87
N ASP A 59 -17.62 20.38 6.35
CA ASP A 59 -18.13 20.72 5.04
C ASP A 59 -17.41 19.90 3.94
N THR A 60 -18.18 19.29 3.03
CA THR A 60 -17.64 18.49 1.91
C THR A 60 -16.64 19.28 1.08
N LEU A 61 -16.84 20.60 0.93
CA LEU A 61 -15.90 21.46 0.21
C LEU A 61 -14.55 21.55 0.91
N ALA A 62 -14.54 21.72 2.23
CA ALA A 62 -13.31 21.80 3.03
C ALA A 62 -12.50 20.50 2.97
N ILE A 63 -13.18 19.35 2.86
CA ILE A 63 -12.53 18.04 2.68
C ILE A 63 -11.86 17.96 1.32
N ALA A 64 -12.55 18.37 0.25
CA ALA A 64 -11.97 18.39 -1.08
C ALA A 64 -10.74 19.31 -1.15
N GLU A 65 -10.82 20.51 -0.57
CA GLU A 65 -9.69 21.44 -0.48
C GLU A 65 -8.50 20.84 0.29
N THR A 66 -8.79 20.12 1.39
CA THR A 66 -7.76 19.43 2.19
C THR A 66 -7.08 18.33 1.37
N LEU A 67 -7.86 17.48 0.70
CA LEU A 67 -7.31 16.40 -0.12
C LEU A 67 -6.45 16.92 -1.29
N CYS A 68 -6.81 18.07 -1.87
CA CYS A 68 -6.06 18.71 -2.95
C CYS A 68 -4.79 19.45 -2.48
N SER A 69 -4.71 19.83 -1.19
CA SER A 69 -3.60 20.64 -0.66
C SER A 69 -2.59 19.84 0.16
N VAL A 70 -3.05 18.84 0.94
CA VAL A 70 -2.19 17.97 1.75
C VAL A 70 -1.43 17.01 0.84
N LYS A 71 -0.11 16.91 1.05
CA LYS A 71 0.78 16.04 0.29
C LYS A 71 0.91 14.67 0.92
N VAL A 72 1.17 13.65 0.10
CA VAL A 72 1.33 12.25 0.53
C VAL A 72 2.37 12.11 1.64
N TYR A 73 3.53 12.76 1.53
CA TYR A 73 4.60 12.68 2.53
C TYR A 73 4.17 13.15 3.94
N GLN A 74 3.10 13.94 4.05
CA GLN A 74 2.63 14.46 5.34
C GLN A 74 1.80 13.44 6.12
N VAL A 75 1.31 12.37 5.46
CA VAL A 75 0.37 11.39 6.03
C VAL A 75 0.88 9.96 5.91
N MET A 76 1.78 9.68 4.96
CA MET A 76 2.34 8.34 4.75
C MET A 76 3.07 7.79 5.99
N CYS A 77 3.19 6.47 6.06
CA CYS A 77 4.20 5.83 6.89
C CYS A 77 5.54 5.88 6.17
N ASP A 78 6.52 6.58 6.74
CA ASP A 78 7.84 6.89 6.17
C ASP A 78 8.89 5.77 6.32
N THR A 79 8.64 4.80 7.22
CA THR A 79 9.48 3.61 7.40
C THR A 79 8.68 2.32 7.25
N PRO A 80 8.17 2.00 6.05
CA PRO A 80 7.45 0.77 5.83
C PRO A 80 8.38 -0.44 5.98
N LEU A 81 7.85 -1.52 6.53
CA LEU A 81 8.50 -2.82 6.39
C LEU A 81 8.54 -3.23 4.92
N THR A 82 9.64 -3.83 4.50
CA THR A 82 9.86 -4.25 3.11
C THR A 82 10.39 -5.67 3.06
N VAL A 83 10.17 -6.33 1.93
CA VAL A 83 10.76 -7.63 1.60
C VAL A 83 11.46 -7.59 0.25
N GLY A 84 12.35 -8.56 -0.02
CA GLY A 84 13.01 -8.70 -1.30
C GLY A 84 12.22 -9.57 -2.28
N PRO A 85 12.52 -9.52 -3.59
CA PRO A 85 11.84 -10.35 -4.59
C PRO A 85 12.05 -11.86 -4.40
N SER A 86 13.07 -12.26 -3.64
CA SER A 86 13.35 -13.66 -3.30
C SER A 86 12.90 -14.05 -1.89
N THR A 87 12.26 -13.15 -1.14
CA THR A 87 11.75 -13.44 0.20
C THR A 87 10.64 -14.50 0.13
N ASN A 88 10.69 -15.48 1.03
CA ASN A 88 9.72 -16.56 1.06
C ASN A 88 8.33 -16.03 1.45
N ILE A 89 7.27 -16.52 0.80
CA ILE A 89 5.89 -16.15 1.13
C ILE A 89 5.53 -16.40 2.60
N ARG A 90 6.06 -17.44 3.23
CA ARG A 90 5.90 -17.72 4.66
C ARG A 90 6.51 -16.61 5.51
N GLU A 91 7.69 -16.13 5.15
CA GLU A 91 8.38 -15.05 5.87
C GLU A 91 7.60 -13.75 5.74
N ALA A 92 7.13 -13.41 4.53
CA ALA A 92 6.25 -12.27 4.32
C ALA A 92 4.96 -12.37 5.15
N ALA A 93 4.34 -13.56 5.23
CA ALA A 93 3.17 -13.81 6.06
C ALA A 93 3.45 -13.62 7.56
N MET A 94 4.60 -14.09 8.05
CA MET A 94 5.00 -13.88 9.44
C MET A 94 5.17 -12.39 9.75
N LEU A 95 5.85 -11.64 8.88
CA LEU A 95 6.01 -10.18 9.03
C LEU A 95 4.65 -9.46 9.08
N MET A 96 3.70 -9.86 8.22
CA MET A 96 2.34 -9.30 8.22
C MET A 96 1.62 -9.55 9.56
N ILE A 97 1.69 -10.78 10.09
CA ILE A 97 1.04 -11.17 11.35
C ILE A 97 1.66 -10.44 12.54
N GLU A 98 2.99 -10.47 12.65
CA GLU A 98 3.73 -9.89 13.78
C GLU A 98 3.53 -8.38 13.87
N ASN A 99 3.52 -7.71 12.73
CA ASN A 99 3.40 -6.25 12.65
C ASN A 99 1.97 -5.77 12.42
N LYS A 100 1.00 -6.69 12.31
CA LYS A 100 -0.42 -6.39 12.04
C LYS A 100 -0.63 -5.52 10.80
N ILE A 101 0.11 -5.81 9.73
CA ILE A 101 0.04 -5.09 8.46
C ILE A 101 -0.50 -6.00 7.37
N GLY A 102 -1.38 -5.47 6.51
CA GLY A 102 -2.03 -6.25 5.48
C GLY A 102 -1.28 -6.33 4.14
N GLY A 103 -0.15 -5.63 4.02
CA GLY A 103 0.67 -5.65 2.80
C GLY A 103 2.04 -5.01 2.99
N ILE A 104 2.99 -5.47 2.19
CA ILE A 104 4.42 -5.17 2.29
C ILE A 104 4.95 -4.84 0.89
N PRO A 105 5.58 -3.67 0.67
CA PRO A 105 6.31 -3.38 -0.55
C PRO A 105 7.45 -4.36 -0.77
N VAL A 106 7.60 -4.81 -2.02
CA VAL A 106 8.72 -5.63 -2.47
C VAL A 106 9.73 -4.72 -3.15
N VAL A 107 10.96 -4.69 -2.65
CA VAL A 107 12.03 -3.83 -3.17
C VAL A 107 13.25 -4.63 -3.59
N ASP A 108 13.97 -4.15 -4.60
CA ASP A 108 15.25 -4.74 -5.01
C ASP A 108 16.44 -4.26 -4.16
N SER A 109 17.66 -4.64 -4.54
CA SER A 109 18.89 -4.25 -3.85
C SER A 109 19.22 -2.76 -3.95
N GLN A 110 18.58 -2.03 -4.87
CA GLN A 110 18.67 -0.57 -5.03
C GLN A 110 17.48 0.15 -4.38
N ARG A 111 16.64 -0.57 -3.61
CA ARG A 111 15.46 -0.04 -2.92
C ARG A 111 14.36 0.44 -3.88
N GLN A 112 14.42 0.01 -5.14
CA GLN A 112 13.39 0.27 -6.14
C GLN A 112 12.18 -0.62 -5.88
N VAL A 113 10.98 -0.06 -5.99
CA VAL A 113 9.74 -0.84 -5.82
C VAL A 113 9.51 -1.71 -7.04
N VAL A 114 9.59 -3.03 -6.85
CA VAL A 114 9.37 -4.02 -7.92
C VAL A 114 8.01 -4.70 -7.82
N GLY A 115 7.33 -4.57 -6.67
CA GLY A 115 6.01 -5.16 -6.47
C GLY A 115 5.44 -4.85 -5.08
N ILE A 116 4.27 -5.42 -4.81
CA ILE A 116 3.66 -5.43 -3.49
C ILE A 116 3.07 -6.82 -3.23
N ILE A 117 3.23 -7.31 -2.00
CA ILE A 117 2.57 -8.52 -1.52
C ILE A 117 1.56 -8.13 -0.45
N THR A 118 0.39 -8.76 -0.49
CA THR A 118 -0.78 -8.45 0.35
C THR A 118 -1.35 -9.72 0.95
N GLU A 119 -2.21 -9.59 1.96
CA GLU A 119 -2.96 -10.72 2.52
C GLU A 119 -3.73 -11.50 1.44
N SER A 120 -4.31 -10.82 0.44
CA SER A 120 -5.03 -11.47 -0.67
C SER A 120 -4.12 -12.43 -1.44
N ASP A 121 -2.87 -12.05 -1.68
CA ASP A 121 -1.88 -12.93 -2.34
C ASP A 121 -1.57 -14.16 -1.48
N LEU A 122 -1.53 -14.01 -0.15
CA LEU A 122 -1.33 -15.12 0.79
C LEU A 122 -2.54 -16.07 0.79
N PHE A 123 -3.75 -15.52 0.73
CA PHE A 123 -4.99 -16.30 0.64
C PHE A 123 -5.07 -17.08 -0.68
N GLU A 124 -4.75 -16.45 -1.81
CA GLU A 124 -4.71 -17.12 -3.12
C GLU A 124 -3.72 -18.28 -3.11
N ALA A 125 -2.49 -18.05 -2.64
CA ALA A 125 -1.48 -19.11 -2.53
C ALA A 125 -1.93 -20.27 -1.61
N LEU A 126 -2.67 -19.99 -0.54
CA LEU A 126 -3.23 -21.02 0.34
C LEU A 126 -4.30 -21.85 -0.37
N VAL A 127 -5.21 -21.21 -1.11
CA VAL A 127 -6.27 -21.89 -1.87
C VAL A 127 -5.65 -22.82 -2.90
N GLU A 128 -4.68 -22.34 -3.68
CA GLU A 128 -3.97 -23.16 -4.67
C GLU A 128 -3.31 -24.41 -4.04
N GLN A 129 -2.74 -24.29 -2.85
CA GLN A 129 -2.15 -25.42 -2.13
C GLN A 129 -3.19 -26.45 -1.65
N LEU A 130 -4.39 -25.99 -1.29
CA LEU A 130 -5.47 -26.88 -0.86
C LEU A 130 -6.07 -27.64 -2.05
N ASP A 131 -6.20 -27.02 -3.22
CA ASP A 131 -6.71 -27.66 -4.44
C ASP A 131 -5.76 -28.76 -4.94
N GLN A 132 -4.45 -28.51 -4.86
CA GLN A 132 -3.43 -29.50 -5.23
C GLN A 132 -3.45 -30.76 -4.35
N ARG A 133 -3.95 -30.68 -3.11
CA ARG A 133 -4.08 -31.83 -2.19
C ARG A 133 -5.34 -32.66 -2.42
N HIS A 134 -6.35 -32.13 -3.10
CA HIS A 134 -7.59 -32.85 -3.43
C HIS A 134 -7.56 -33.51 -4.81
N THR A 135 -6.49 -33.29 -5.59
CA THR A 135 -6.28 -33.88 -6.92
C THR A 135 -5.27 -35.04 -6.90
N MET A 136 -4.80 -35.46 -5.72
CA MET A 136 -4.05 -36.70 -5.48
C MET A 136 -4.89 -37.69 -4.66
#